data_AF-A0A6N8VVT4-F1
#
_entry.id   AF-A0A6N8VVT4-F1
#
_cell.length_a   1.000
_cell.length_b   1.000
_cell.length_c   1.000
_cell.angle_alpha   90.00
_cell.angle_beta   90.00
_cell.angle_gamma   90.00
#
_symmetry.space_group_name_H-M   'P 1'
#
loop_
_entity.id
_entity.type
_entity.pdbx_description
1 polymer ?
#
loop_
_entity_poly.entity_id
_entity_poly.type
_entity_poly.pdbx_seq_one_letter_code
_entity_poly.pdbx_strand_id
1 'polypeptide(L)' 'KWGSRLKLPSRIIEIEFKPRSKNTVLMVLDEGWQVSFRIHNARSMIEPSLKFDINLKGHPDKLTSHSIPYV' A
#
# COMPACT_ATOMS: atom_id res chain seq x y z
N LYS A 1 -18.48 -15.73 13.47
CA LYS A 1 -17.66 -15.40 12.27
C LYS A 1 -16.22 -15.26 12.75
N TRP A 2 -15.34 -16.16 12.33
CA TRP A 2 -13.93 -16.20 12.77
C TRP A 2 -13.12 -15.09 12.11
N GLY A 3 -12.30 -14.39 12.90
CA GLY A 3 -11.42 -13.30 12.45
C GLY A 3 -11.99 -11.90 12.71
N SER A 4 -11.21 -11.03 13.34
CA SER A 4 -11.50 -9.60 13.40
C SER A 4 -11.63 -9.06 11.98
N ARG A 5 -12.72 -8.34 11.67
CA ARG A 5 -12.86 -7.67 10.37
C ARG A 5 -11.67 -6.75 10.15
N LEU A 6 -10.79 -7.12 9.21
CA LEU A 6 -9.71 -6.26 8.76
C LEU A 6 -10.36 -4.97 8.23
N LYS A 7 -9.96 -3.84 8.79
CA LYS A 7 -10.45 -2.55 8.32
C LYS A 7 -9.67 -2.17 7.06
N LEU A 8 -10.40 -1.94 5.98
CA LEU A 8 -9.84 -1.38 4.76
C LEU A 8 -9.65 0.12 4.94
N PRO A 9 -8.67 0.72 4.25
CA PRO A 9 -8.46 2.16 4.33
C PRO A 9 -9.61 2.90 3.62
N SER A 10 -9.95 4.07 4.14
CA SER A 10 -10.98 4.98 3.61
C SER A 10 -10.44 6.37 3.27
N ARG A 11 -9.24 6.71 3.76
CA ARG A 11 -8.67 8.04 3.63
C ARG A 11 -7.17 7.99 3.36
N ILE A 12 -6.74 8.79 2.40
CA ILE A 12 -5.33 9.09 2.18
C ILE A 12 -4.88 10.09 3.24
N ILE A 13 -3.79 9.76 3.93
CA ILE A 13 -3.13 10.64 4.90
C ILE A 13 -2.05 11.45 4.18
N GLU A 14 -1.21 10.77 3.39
CA GLU A 14 -0.06 11.39 2.73
C GLU A 14 0.29 10.67 1.43
N ILE A 15 0.76 11.45 0.45
CA ILE A 15 1.34 10.95 -0.81
C ILE A 15 2.60 11.77 -1.08
N GLU A 16 3.73 11.09 -1.24
CA GLU A 16 4.99 11.71 -1.59
C GLU A 16 5.79 10.86 -2.60
N PHE A 17 6.69 11.51 -3.35
CA PHE A 17 7.69 10.75 -4.09
C PHE A 17 8.72 10.19 -3.13
N LYS A 18 9.06 8.91 -3.29
CA LYS A 18 10.18 8.31 -2.57
C LYS A 18 11.44 9.17 -2.81
N PRO A 19 12.22 9.52 -1.77
CA PRO A 19 13.43 10.31 -1.93
C PRO A 19 14.35 9.75 -3.01
N ARG A 20 14.81 10.63 -3.91
CA ARG A 20 15.67 10.29 -5.07
C ARG A 20 15.02 9.35 -6.10
N SER A 21 13.70 9.22 -6.10
CA SER A 21 12.95 8.54 -7.15
C SER A 21 12.12 9.54 -7.95
N LYS A 22 12.09 9.36 -9.28
CA LYS A 22 11.25 10.17 -10.18
C LYS A 22 9.89 9.53 -10.47
N ASN A 23 9.71 8.27 -10.06
CA ASN A 23 8.58 7.47 -10.51
C ASN A 23 7.97 6.60 -9.40
N THR A 24 8.61 6.53 -8.23
CA THR A 24 8.11 5.74 -7.10
C THR A 24 7.44 6.65 -6.11
N VAL A 25 6.20 6.36 -5.79
CA VAL A 25 5.38 7.06 -4.80
C VAL A 25 5.28 6.20 -3.54
N LEU A 26 5.29 6.87 -2.39
CA LEU A 26 4.93 6.34 -1.09
C LEU A 26 3.58 6.96 -0.71
N MET A 27 2.64 6.11 -0.29
CA MET A 27 1.30 6.53 0.11
C MET A 27 0.98 5.93 1.47
N VAL A 28 0.62 6.81 2.40
CA VAL A 28 0.15 6.47 3.74
C VAL A 28 -1.36 6.65 3.78
N LEU A 29 -2.04 5.62 4.25
CA LEU A 29 -3.50 5.54 4.34
C LEU A 29 -3.89 5.36 5.81
N ASP A 30 -5.13 5.67 6.14
CA ASP A 30 -5.68 5.38 7.47
C ASP A 30 -5.71 3.88 7.78
N GLU A 31 -5.97 3.54 9.05
CA GLU A 31 -6.04 2.17 9.54
C GLU A 31 -4.73 1.37 9.39
N GLY A 32 -3.58 2.03 9.25
CA GLY A 32 -2.25 1.40 9.26
C GLY A 32 -1.77 0.88 7.90
N TRP A 33 -2.46 1.26 6.82
CA TRP A 33 -2.10 0.85 5.47
C TRP A 33 -1.01 1.76 4.89
N GLN A 34 0.03 1.15 4.33
CA GLN A 34 1.06 1.86 3.58
C GLN A 34 1.35 1.11 2.30
N VAL A 35 1.31 1.81 1.17
CA VAL A 35 1.60 1.24 -0.15
C VAL A 35 2.67 2.06 -0.84
N SER A 36 3.52 1.39 -1.61
CA SER A 36 4.46 2.03 -2.52
C SER A 36 4.15 1.58 -3.92
N PHE A 37 4.06 2.52 -4.86
CA PHE A 37 3.84 2.15 -6.25
C PHE A 37 4.71 2.93 -7.21
N ARG A 38 5.10 2.28 -8.31
CA ARG A 38 5.80 2.93 -9.40
C ARG A 38 4.83 3.34 -10.48
N ILE A 39 4.90 4.60 -10.86
CA ILE A 39 4.18 5.21 -11.95
C ILE A 39 5.06 5.14 -13.20
N HIS A 40 4.63 4.44 -14.23
CA HIS A 40 5.33 4.44 -15.51
C HIS A 40 4.33 4.31 -16.67
N ASN A 41 4.75 4.70 -17.87
CA ASN A 41 3.92 4.55 -19.08
C ASN A 41 3.67 3.06 -19.33
N ALA A 42 2.43 2.71 -19.71
CA ALA A 42 2.05 1.34 -19.99
C ALA A 42 2.75 0.76 -21.22
N ARG A 43 3.27 1.61 -22.12
CA ARG A 43 3.80 1.18 -23.41
C ARG A 43 4.91 2.10 -23.91
N SER A 44 5.70 1.61 -24.88
CA SER A 44 6.77 2.35 -25.54
C SER A 44 6.27 3.44 -26.50
N MET A 45 5.01 3.36 -26.94
CA MET A 45 4.37 4.37 -27.79
C MET A 45 3.74 5.47 -26.92
N ILE A 46 3.58 6.67 -27.48
CA ILE A 46 2.88 7.77 -26.80
C ILE A 46 1.38 7.43 -26.80
N GLU A 47 0.90 6.93 -25.67
CA GLU A 47 -0.52 6.70 -25.39
C GLU A 47 -0.83 7.24 -23.98
N PRO A 48 -2.06 7.72 -23.73
CA PRO A 48 -2.46 8.24 -22.43
C PRO A 48 -2.77 7.09 -21.45
N SER A 49 -1.78 6.24 -21.18
CA SER A 49 -1.91 5.07 -20.32
C SER A 49 -0.87 5.08 -19.20
N LEU A 50 -1.31 4.65 -18.01
CA LEU A 50 -0.51 4.70 -16.79
C LEU A 50 -0.53 3.35 -16.08
N LYS A 51 0.64 2.75 -15.86
CA LYS A 51 0.81 1.53 -15.07
C LYS A 51 1.21 1.88 -13.65
N PHE A 52 0.59 1.17 -12.71
CA PHE A 52 0.90 1.24 -11.29
C PHE A 52 1.40 -0.13 -10.82
N ASP A 53 2.70 -0.22 -10.51
CA ASP A 53 3.25 -1.41 -9.85
C ASP A 53 3.14 -1.25 -8.33
N ILE A 54 2.15 -1.86 -7.70
CA ILE A 54 1.83 -1.65 -6.29
C ILE A 54 2.54 -2.69 -5.40
N ASN A 55 3.16 -2.22 -4.32
CA ASN A 55 3.74 -3.04 -3.26
C ASN A 55 3.15 -2.62 -1.91
N LEU A 56 2.66 -3.59 -1.13
CA LEU A 56 2.27 -3.34 0.26
C LEU A 56 3.53 -3.16 1.12
N LYS A 57 3.60 -2.05 1.86
CA LYS A 57 4.73 -1.70 2.73
C LYS A 57 4.39 -1.81 4.22
N GLY A 58 3.14 -1.53 4.56
CA GLY A 58 2.63 -1.61 5.92
C GLY A 58 1.17 -2.03 5.88
N HIS A 59 0.77 -2.77 6.90
CA HIS A 59 -0.57 -3.28 7.06
C HIS A 59 -1.02 -3.11 8.51
N PRO A 60 -2.33 -3.17 8.79
CA PRO A 60 -2.83 -3.10 10.17
C PRO A 60 -2.27 -4.25 11.02
N ASP A 61 -1.97 -3.99 12.30
CA ASP A 61 -1.44 -4.99 13.24
C ASP A 61 -2.36 -6.22 13.39
N LYS A 62 -3.67 -5.99 13.23
CA LYS A 62 -4.70 -7.04 13.30
C LYS A 62 -4.63 -8.05 12.15
N LEU A 63 -3.81 -7.80 11.12
CA LEU A 63 -3.60 -8.76 10.04
C LEU A 63 -2.86 -10.02 10.52
N THR A 64 -1.97 -9.90 11.49
CA THR A 64 -1.17 -11.01 12.03
C THR A 64 -1.38 -11.14 13.53
N SER A 65 -2.38 -11.92 13.94
CA SER A 65 -2.56 -12.31 15.34
C SER A 65 -2.00 -13.72 15.53
N HIS A 66 -0.79 -13.82 16.09
CA HIS A 66 -0.24 -15.11 16.53
C HIS A 66 -0.52 -15.25 18.03
N SER A 67 -1.54 -16.04 18.41
CA SER A 67 -1.72 -16.41 19.81
C SER A 67 -0.78 -17.56 20.14
N ILE A 68 0.20 -17.32 21.01
CA ILE A 68 0.96 -18.41 21.64
C ILE A 68 0.14 -18.86 22.85
N PRO A 69 -0.42 -20.09 22.85
CA PRO A 69 -1.01 -20.62 24.07
C PRO A 69 0.11 -20.85 25.09
N TYR A 70 0.00 -20.24 26.27
CA TYR A 70 0.80 -20.68 27.42
C TYR A 70 0.25 -22.02 27.88
N VAL A 71 1.13 -23.04 27.86
CA VAL A 71 0.89 -24.37 28.46
C VAL A 71 1.22 -24.33 29.94
#